data_AF-U4TMZ7-F1
#
_entry.id   AF-U4TMZ7-F1
#
_cell.length_a   1.000
_cell.length_b   1.000
_cell.length_c   1.000
_cell.angle_alpha   90.00
_cell.angle_beta   90.00
_cell.angle_gamma   90.00
#
_symmetry.space_group_name_H-M   'P 1'
#
loop_
_entity.id
_entity.type
_entity.pdbx_description
1 polymer ?
#
loop_
_entity_poly.entity_id
_entity_poly.type
_entity_poly.pdbx_seq_one_letter_code
_entity_poly.pdbx_strand_id
1 'polypeptide(L)'
;MTIAELKQLNTLLPHPTDKILTTDRKPELLDKVTAQINAEADYVVVLNYLKENDLGTKIHELTAVFPKLTLNQRKLLTRHGYLPIVGTENVHRYGKDLAVPFYDYFAAAKLVDHQKQFDELLKYLRQADKSTPAYQKKAATAKRKREAAKQAHTAYMAEYRQFLEQFPGGQQRALMDLAFWTANLNHLAKTPREGGNQNEYYDMKNHALAAFQHAASPLVHTSFYRPKGADRTDVDLCEAHYEDYAEQRSVSGGYYPVMAFYFRNQKEIQRCPKCHVTTEKDYYSLYYTVVGTAEAHFSFHTPASIGEPIFGSPKRYAMVYHEENEGGSFRFGRGMEVGELPVIGGKKVILAYFRGALQMLNNLECDR
;
A
#
# COMPACT_ATOMS: atom_id res chain seq x y z
N MET A 1 15.78 42.05 -10.79
CA MET A 1 16.96 41.88 -9.93
C MET A 1 17.95 40.96 -10.60
N THR A 2 19.23 41.30 -10.60
CA THR A 2 20.30 40.47 -11.17
C THR A 2 20.71 39.36 -10.19
N ILE A 3 21.34 38.29 -10.68
CA ILE A 3 21.88 37.19 -9.84
C ILE A 3 22.88 37.72 -8.78
N ALA A 4 23.51 38.87 -9.03
CA ALA A 4 24.41 39.54 -8.09
C ALA A 4 23.67 40.12 -6.87
N GLU A 5 22.47 40.67 -7.05
CA GLU A 5 21.66 41.25 -5.96
C GLU A 5 21.07 40.17 -5.04
N LEU A 6 20.83 38.95 -5.55
CA LEU A 6 20.37 37.82 -4.74
C LEU A 6 21.46 37.23 -3.82
N LYS A 7 22.75 37.39 -4.16
CA LYS A 7 23.88 36.89 -3.35
C LYS A 7 24.19 37.78 -2.14
N GLN A 8 23.95 39.08 -2.22
CA GLN A 8 24.19 40.02 -1.11
C GLN A 8 23.23 39.84 0.07
N LEU A 9 22.09 39.18 -0.13
CA LEU A 9 21.11 38.95 0.92
C LEU A 9 21.46 37.80 1.88
N ASN A 10 22.46 36.98 1.55
CA ASN A 10 22.82 35.79 2.32
C ASN A 10 23.95 36.03 3.35
N THR A 11 24.47 37.26 3.46
CA THR A 11 25.63 37.60 4.30
C THR A 11 25.28 38.31 5.61
N LEU A 12 23.99 38.44 5.98
CA LEU A 12 23.55 39.28 7.11
C LEU A 12 22.92 38.53 8.31
N LEU A 13 23.11 37.21 8.47
CA LEU A 13 22.48 36.48 9.58
C LEU A 13 23.49 35.72 10.45
N PRO A 14 23.60 36.03 11.76
CA PRO A 14 24.43 35.27 12.71
C PRO A 14 23.73 33.99 13.20
N HIS A 15 24.54 33.00 13.63
CA HIS A 15 24.11 31.69 14.12
C HIS A 15 23.50 31.73 15.55
N PRO A 16 22.64 30.76 15.94
CA PRO A 16 21.92 30.79 17.21
C PRO A 16 22.78 30.35 18.40
N THR A 17 22.60 30.98 19.56
CA THR A 17 22.86 30.39 20.88
C THR A 17 21.58 30.40 21.72
N ASP A 18 21.46 29.38 22.58
CA ASP A 18 20.27 29.04 23.37
C ASP A 18 20.09 29.92 24.62
N LYS A 19 18.86 30.39 24.89
CA LYS A 19 18.14 30.26 26.19
C LYS A 19 16.78 30.99 26.26
N ILE A 20 15.77 30.21 26.69
CA ILE A 20 14.59 30.38 27.58
C ILE A 20 13.79 31.70 27.63
N LEU A 21 12.48 31.50 27.42
CA LEU A 21 11.28 32.36 27.33
C LEU A 21 10.95 33.30 28.52
N THR A 22 10.27 34.41 28.21
CA THR A 22 9.46 35.21 29.16
C THR A 22 8.02 35.40 28.67
N THR A 23 7.12 35.69 29.61
CA THR A 23 5.64 35.60 29.50
C THR A 23 4.96 36.97 29.33
N ASP A 24 4.92 37.51 28.11
CA ASP A 24 4.10 38.69 27.79
C ASP A 24 2.87 38.29 26.92
N ARG A 25 1.74 39.04 27.03
CA ARG A 25 0.51 38.81 26.25
C ARG A 25 0.58 39.51 24.88
N LYS A 26 0.08 38.83 23.83
CA LYS A 26 0.15 39.20 22.39
C LYS A 26 -0.09 40.68 22.00
N PRO A 27 -1.04 41.44 22.59
CA PRO A 27 -1.32 42.82 22.17
C PRO A 27 -0.25 43.83 22.61
N GLU A 28 0.20 43.76 23.86
CA GLU A 28 1.24 44.64 24.44
C GLU A 28 2.62 44.39 23.78
N LEU A 29 2.79 43.17 23.25
CA LEU A 29 3.91 42.74 22.41
C LEU A 29 3.98 43.50 21.08
N LEU A 30 2.84 43.75 20.42
CA LEU A 30 2.78 44.38 19.10
C LEU A 30 3.14 45.88 19.19
N ASP A 31 2.71 46.53 20.27
CA ASP A 31 2.97 47.95 20.53
C ASP A 31 4.45 48.20 20.84
N LYS A 32 5.10 47.32 21.61
CA LYS A 32 6.56 47.38 21.85
C LYS A 32 7.37 47.19 20.57
N VAL A 33 6.99 46.23 19.73
CA VAL A 33 7.65 45.98 18.44
C VAL A 33 7.47 47.17 17.50
N THR A 34 6.27 47.76 17.46
CA THR A 34 5.98 48.94 16.64
C THR A 34 6.76 50.17 17.12
N ALA A 35 6.89 50.35 18.43
CA ALA A 35 7.72 51.41 19.02
C ALA A 35 9.22 51.22 18.72
N GLN A 36 9.72 49.98 18.72
CA GLN A 36 11.11 49.67 18.38
C GLN A 36 11.41 49.77 16.87
N ILE A 37 10.46 49.46 15.99
CA ILE A 37 10.60 49.62 14.54
C ILE A 37 10.71 51.10 14.13
N ASN A 38 10.06 52.00 14.87
CA ASN A 38 10.02 53.43 14.57
C ASN A 38 11.24 54.22 15.08
N ALA A 39 12.04 53.63 15.97
CA ALA A 39 13.37 54.12 16.29
C ALA A 39 14.38 53.36 15.43
N GLU A 40 15.35 54.02 14.79
CA GLU A 40 16.34 53.42 13.88
C GLU A 40 17.29 52.37 14.54
N ALA A 41 16.92 51.79 15.67
CA ALA A 41 17.68 50.82 16.43
C ALA A 41 17.43 49.38 15.94
N ASP A 42 18.43 48.87 15.22
CA ASP A 42 18.78 47.47 15.02
C ASP A 42 17.64 46.47 14.75
N TYR A 43 17.45 46.23 13.45
CA TYR A 43 16.83 45.03 12.88
C TYR A 43 17.21 43.72 13.61
N VAL A 44 18.42 43.65 14.17
CA VAL A 44 18.93 42.51 14.97
C VAL A 44 18.16 42.33 16.30
N VAL A 45 17.71 43.41 16.95
CA VAL A 45 16.91 43.37 18.19
C VAL A 45 15.52 42.82 17.90
N VAL A 46 14.89 43.24 16.81
CA VAL A 46 13.58 42.71 16.37
C VAL A 46 13.71 41.23 15.99
N LEU A 47 14.78 40.83 15.30
CA LEU A 47 15.04 39.42 14.97
C LEU A 47 15.23 38.54 16.22
N ASN A 48 16.02 39.01 17.19
CA ASN A 48 16.22 38.28 18.45
C ASN A 48 14.90 38.20 19.23
N TYR A 49 14.10 39.27 19.23
CA TYR A 49 12.81 39.28 19.91
C TYR A 49 11.77 38.34 19.28
N LEU A 50 11.60 38.34 17.95
CA LEU A 50 10.67 37.41 17.29
C LEU A 50 11.10 35.95 17.49
N LYS A 51 12.41 35.71 17.51
CA LYS A 51 13.01 34.40 17.78
C LYS A 51 12.84 33.96 19.24
N GLU A 52 12.95 34.88 20.20
CA GLU A 52 12.75 34.64 21.64
C GLU A 52 11.27 34.43 22.00
N ASN A 53 10.33 34.94 21.19
CA ASN A 53 8.89 34.87 21.44
C ASN A 53 8.14 33.88 20.54
N ASP A 54 8.85 32.98 19.85
CA ASP A 54 8.29 31.89 19.04
C ASP A 54 7.34 32.36 17.91
N LEU A 55 7.62 33.53 17.33
CA LEU A 55 6.85 34.14 16.25
C LEU A 55 7.30 33.59 14.88
N GLY A 56 7.23 32.27 14.72
CA GLY A 56 7.44 31.58 13.43
C GLY A 56 6.13 31.46 12.64
N THR A 57 6.18 31.57 11.31
CA THR A 57 5.00 31.34 10.47
C THR A 57 4.70 29.84 10.40
N LYS A 58 3.50 29.46 10.83
CA LYS A 58 3.02 28.07 10.74
C LYS A 58 2.71 27.70 9.28
N ILE A 59 2.72 26.41 8.97
CA ILE A 59 2.44 25.93 7.60
C ILE A 59 1.09 26.45 7.08
N HIS A 60 0.06 26.50 7.92
CA HIS A 60 -1.27 26.95 7.49
C HIS A 60 -1.31 28.45 7.15
N GLU A 61 -0.55 29.28 7.88
CA GLU A 61 -0.39 30.72 7.60
C GLU A 61 0.38 30.93 6.30
N LEU A 62 1.46 30.16 6.08
CA LEU A 62 2.17 30.15 4.80
C LEU A 62 1.27 29.75 3.63
N THR A 63 0.40 28.76 3.80
CA THR A 63 -0.54 28.36 2.74
C THR A 63 -1.67 29.37 2.52
N ALA A 64 -2.02 30.18 3.53
CA ALA A 64 -2.99 31.26 3.35
C ALA A 64 -2.45 32.35 2.41
N VAL A 65 -1.15 32.68 2.53
CA VAL A 65 -0.50 33.70 1.69
C VAL A 65 0.10 33.12 0.40
N PHE A 66 0.47 31.83 0.42
CA PHE A 66 0.92 31.05 -0.73
C PHE A 66 0.11 29.76 -0.92
N PRO A 67 -1.13 29.85 -1.42
CA PRO A 67 -2.02 28.70 -1.56
C PRO A 67 -1.48 27.59 -2.47
N LYS A 68 -0.51 27.90 -3.35
CA LYS A 68 0.11 26.95 -4.28
C LYS A 68 1.48 26.43 -3.83
N LEU A 69 1.96 26.78 -2.64
CA LEU A 69 3.27 26.35 -2.17
C LEU A 69 3.26 24.90 -1.69
N THR A 70 3.73 24.01 -2.55
CA THR A 70 3.82 22.56 -2.26
C THR A 70 4.92 22.25 -1.25
N LEU A 71 4.82 21.08 -0.61
CA LEU A 71 5.85 20.55 0.30
C LEU A 71 7.26 20.52 -0.33
N ASN A 72 7.35 20.13 -1.61
CA ASN A 72 8.64 20.04 -2.31
C ASN A 72 9.26 21.40 -2.56
N GLN A 73 8.44 22.42 -2.85
CA GLN A 73 8.92 23.80 -2.99
C GLN A 73 9.40 24.36 -1.64
N ARG A 74 8.69 24.10 -0.53
CA ARG A 74 9.17 24.49 0.82
C ARG A 74 10.52 23.86 1.12
N LYS A 75 10.66 22.55 0.93
CA LYS A 75 11.94 21.84 1.12
C LYS A 75 13.07 22.39 0.25
N LEU A 76 12.76 22.82 -0.98
CA LEU A 76 13.73 23.44 -1.88
C LEU A 76 14.16 24.81 -1.34
N LEU A 77 13.21 25.69 -1.00
CA LEU A 77 13.50 27.02 -0.45
C LEU A 77 14.30 26.93 0.86
N THR A 78 13.90 26.05 1.77
CA THR A 78 14.62 25.83 3.04
C THR A 78 16.05 25.38 2.81
N ARG A 79 16.28 24.41 1.91
CA ARG A 79 17.64 23.93 1.61
C ARG A 79 18.55 25.03 1.08
N HIS A 80 17.99 25.98 0.34
CA HIS A 80 18.71 27.12 -0.22
C HIS A 80 18.65 28.38 0.67
N GLY A 81 18.12 28.29 1.89
CA GLY A 81 18.08 29.40 2.85
C GLY A 81 17.00 30.47 2.59
N TYR A 82 16.16 30.31 1.57
CA TYR A 82 15.09 31.28 1.25
C TYR A 82 13.87 31.15 2.15
N LEU A 83 13.71 30.02 2.84
CA LEU A 83 12.66 29.81 3.83
C LEU A 83 13.23 28.99 5.00
N PRO A 84 14.07 29.60 5.87
CA PRO A 84 14.71 28.93 6.99
C PRO A 84 13.68 28.38 7.97
N ILE A 85 14.03 27.24 8.61
CA ILE A 85 13.25 26.68 9.71
C ILE A 85 13.81 27.28 11.00
N VAL A 86 12.95 27.91 11.79
CA VAL A 86 13.31 28.53 13.08
C VAL A 86 12.98 27.64 14.28
N GLY A 87 12.08 26.68 14.10
CA GLY A 87 11.69 25.72 15.13
C GLY A 87 10.89 24.57 14.55
N THR A 88 10.59 23.57 15.38
CA THR A 88 9.72 22.44 15.02
C THR A 88 8.79 22.09 16.17
N GLU A 89 7.52 21.85 15.87
CA GLU A 89 6.52 21.33 16.81
C GLU A 89 6.29 19.84 16.54
N ASN A 90 6.32 19.02 17.58
CA ASN A 90 6.00 17.59 17.47
C ASN A 90 4.50 17.39 17.58
N VAL A 91 3.90 16.79 16.54
CA VAL A 91 2.46 16.51 16.50
C VAL A 91 2.25 15.01 16.29
N HIS A 92 1.50 14.38 17.19
CA HIS A 92 1.12 12.98 17.04
C HIS A 92 -0.08 12.84 16.08
N ARG A 93 0.14 12.26 14.90
CA ARG A 93 -0.89 12.05 13.87
C ARG A 93 -0.68 10.70 13.18
N TYR A 94 -1.76 9.97 12.95
CA TYR A 94 -1.74 8.67 12.24
C TYR A 94 -0.78 7.64 12.89
N GLY A 95 -0.73 7.62 14.23
CA GLY A 95 0.13 6.72 15.00
C GLY A 95 1.62 7.03 14.89
N LYS A 96 2.00 8.25 14.50
CA LYS A 96 3.40 8.69 14.36
C LYS A 96 3.58 10.10 14.89
N ASP A 97 4.75 10.34 15.46
CA ASP A 97 5.20 11.69 15.83
C ASP A 97 5.77 12.38 14.59
N LEU A 98 5.20 13.52 14.24
CA LEU A 98 5.61 14.33 13.10
C LEU A 98 6.25 15.62 13.61
N ALA A 99 7.50 15.87 13.24
CA ALA A 99 8.15 17.15 13.43
C ALA A 99 7.67 18.14 12.35
N VAL A 100 6.83 19.10 12.74
CA VAL A 100 6.24 20.11 11.86
C VAL A 100 7.08 21.39 11.95
N PRO A 101 7.66 21.88 10.84
CA PRO A 101 8.51 23.07 10.88
C PRO A 101 7.73 24.38 11.04
N PHE A 102 8.31 25.29 11.82
CA PHE A 102 8.04 26.72 11.81
C PHE A 102 9.07 27.42 10.96
N TYR A 103 8.61 28.34 10.12
CA TYR A 103 9.47 29.05 9.20
C TYR A 103 9.70 30.49 9.66
N ASP A 104 10.84 31.06 9.28
CA ASP A 104 11.17 32.44 9.56
C ASP A 104 10.11 33.38 8.93
N TYR A 105 9.52 34.24 9.77
CA TYR A 105 8.43 35.14 9.38
C TYR A 105 8.87 36.17 8.33
N PHE A 106 10.06 36.74 8.47
CA PHE A 106 10.55 37.75 7.52
C PHE A 106 10.94 37.12 6.18
N ALA A 107 11.55 35.94 6.20
CA ALA A 107 11.81 35.19 4.98
C ALA A 107 10.50 34.83 4.26
N ALA A 108 9.47 34.43 5.01
CA ALA A 108 8.14 34.19 4.48
C ALA A 108 7.54 35.46 3.86
N ALA A 109 7.49 36.58 4.60
CA ALA A 109 6.94 37.85 4.13
C ALA A 109 7.68 38.37 2.89
N LYS A 110 9.00 38.28 2.89
CA LYS A 110 9.81 38.67 1.74
C LYS A 110 9.52 37.83 0.49
N LEU A 111 9.29 36.53 0.67
CA LEU A 111 8.85 35.71 -0.47
C LEU A 111 7.52 36.25 -1.02
N VAL A 112 6.58 36.67 -0.16
CA VAL A 112 5.27 37.25 -0.56
C VAL A 112 5.49 38.51 -1.40
N ASP A 113 6.33 39.42 -0.92
CA ASP A 113 6.64 40.68 -1.63
C ASP A 113 7.23 40.42 -3.02
N HIS A 114 7.95 39.32 -3.19
CA HIS A 114 8.54 38.88 -4.45
C HIS A 114 7.77 37.77 -5.17
N GLN A 115 6.47 37.57 -4.86
CA GLN A 115 5.67 36.46 -5.40
C GLN A 115 5.65 36.42 -6.94
N LYS A 116 5.73 37.57 -7.62
CA LYS A 116 5.79 37.64 -9.09
C LYS A 116 7.03 36.97 -9.69
N GLN A 117 8.13 36.89 -8.95
CA GLN A 117 9.40 36.29 -9.37
C GLN A 117 9.55 34.84 -8.88
N PHE A 118 8.54 34.32 -8.19
CA PHE A 118 8.63 33.06 -7.47
C PHE A 118 8.87 31.86 -8.38
N ASP A 119 8.22 31.82 -9.55
CA ASP A 119 8.43 30.73 -10.51
C ASP A 119 9.85 30.71 -11.10
N GLU A 120 10.41 31.91 -11.35
CA GLU A 120 11.79 32.06 -11.82
C GLU A 120 12.79 31.65 -10.74
N LEU A 121 12.55 32.06 -9.48
CA LEU A 121 13.34 31.63 -8.33
C LEU A 121 13.33 30.11 -8.21
N LEU A 122 12.16 29.47 -8.23
CA LEU A 122 12.06 28.01 -8.16
C LEU A 122 12.77 27.31 -9.33
N LYS A 123 12.70 27.88 -10.54
CA LYS A 123 13.41 27.35 -11.71
C LYS A 123 14.93 27.43 -11.50
N TYR A 124 15.42 28.57 -11.03
CA TYR A 124 16.82 28.79 -10.69
C TYR A 124 17.30 27.81 -9.61
N LEU A 125 16.58 27.70 -8.49
CA LEU A 125 16.94 26.78 -7.40
C LEU A 125 16.95 25.32 -7.85
N ARG A 126 15.98 24.89 -8.66
CA ARG A 126 15.99 23.53 -9.24
C ARG A 126 17.20 23.29 -10.14
N GLN A 127 17.66 24.29 -10.89
CA GLN A 127 18.86 24.19 -11.70
C GLN A 127 20.13 24.12 -10.84
N ALA A 128 20.20 24.92 -9.78
CA ALA A 128 21.28 24.87 -8.81
C ALA A 128 21.33 23.50 -8.09
N ASP A 129 20.18 22.94 -7.71
CA ASP A 129 20.10 21.59 -7.14
C ASP A 129 20.63 20.53 -8.13
N LYS A 130 20.30 20.67 -9.42
CA LYS A 130 20.71 19.72 -10.47
C LYS A 130 22.21 19.64 -10.67
N SER A 131 22.94 20.72 -10.42
CA SER A 131 24.40 20.74 -10.54
C SER A 131 25.11 20.17 -9.30
N THR A 132 24.39 19.91 -8.19
CA THR A 132 25.01 19.32 -7.00
C THR A 132 25.42 17.85 -7.23
N PRO A 133 26.57 17.40 -6.71
CA PRO A 133 26.98 16.00 -6.79
C PRO A 133 25.97 15.03 -6.17
N ALA A 134 25.30 15.45 -5.09
CA ALA A 134 24.27 14.66 -4.42
C ALA A 134 23.05 14.41 -5.33
N TYR A 135 22.59 15.44 -6.04
CA TYR A 135 21.52 15.28 -7.02
C TYR A 135 21.96 14.39 -8.18
N GLN A 136 23.15 14.62 -8.74
CA GLN A 136 23.66 13.82 -9.87
C GLN A 136 23.77 12.33 -9.49
N LYS A 137 24.29 12.02 -8.30
CA LYS A 137 24.35 10.65 -7.77
C LYS A 137 22.95 10.06 -7.63
N LYS A 138 22.00 10.78 -7.03
CA LYS A 138 20.61 10.33 -6.87
C LYS A 138 19.92 10.09 -8.23
N ALA A 139 20.12 11.00 -9.18
CA ALA A 139 19.58 10.89 -10.54
C ALA A 139 20.20 9.70 -11.29
N ALA A 140 21.51 9.49 -11.19
CA ALA A 140 22.18 8.33 -11.76
C ALA A 140 21.68 7.01 -11.16
N THR A 141 21.52 6.94 -9.84
CA THR A 141 20.92 5.77 -9.17
C THR A 141 19.49 5.53 -9.62
N ALA A 142 18.66 6.58 -9.71
CA ALA A 142 17.28 6.46 -10.19
C ALA A 142 17.22 5.99 -11.65
N LYS A 143 18.09 6.51 -12.52
CA LYS A 143 18.23 6.07 -13.91
C LYS A 143 18.61 4.59 -14.00
N ARG A 144 19.65 4.17 -13.27
CA ARG A 144 20.06 2.75 -13.20
C ARG A 144 18.94 1.84 -12.72
N LYS A 145 18.22 2.23 -11.66
CA LYS A 145 17.07 1.46 -11.16
C LYS A 145 15.96 1.34 -12.21
N ARG A 146 15.67 2.41 -12.95
CA ARG A 146 14.68 2.40 -14.03
C ARG A 146 15.11 1.51 -15.20
N GLU A 147 16.38 1.56 -15.58
CA GLU A 147 16.94 0.72 -16.65
C GLU A 147 16.91 -0.77 -16.24
N ALA A 148 17.32 -1.09 -15.01
CA ALA A 148 17.25 -2.43 -14.46
C ALA A 148 15.81 -2.96 -14.42
N ALA A 149 14.85 -2.15 -13.95
CA ALA A 149 13.44 -2.54 -13.96
C ALA A 149 12.91 -2.77 -15.39
N LYS A 150 13.31 -1.94 -16.36
CA LYS A 150 12.94 -2.14 -17.77
C LYS A 150 13.53 -3.44 -18.34
N GLN A 151 14.79 -3.74 -18.04
CA GLN A 151 15.44 -4.97 -18.48
C GLN A 151 14.77 -6.21 -17.87
N ALA A 152 14.50 -6.18 -16.57
CA ALA A 152 13.79 -7.25 -15.87
C ALA A 152 12.39 -7.47 -16.46
N HIS A 153 11.65 -6.40 -16.77
CA HIS A 153 10.35 -6.51 -17.43
C HIS A 153 10.45 -7.11 -18.83
N THR A 154 11.44 -6.70 -19.64
CA THR A 154 11.67 -7.29 -20.96
C THR A 154 11.99 -8.77 -20.86
N ALA A 155 12.83 -9.18 -19.90
CA ALA A 155 13.17 -10.58 -19.67
C ALA A 155 11.94 -11.40 -19.25
N TYR A 156 11.16 -10.91 -18.28
CA TYR A 156 9.90 -11.53 -17.85
C TYR A 156 8.93 -11.72 -19.02
N MET A 157 8.75 -10.71 -19.86
CA MET A 157 7.87 -10.82 -21.04
C MET A 157 8.41 -11.77 -22.11
N ALA A 158 9.73 -11.97 -22.20
CA ALA A 158 10.32 -12.96 -23.10
C ALA A 158 10.09 -14.39 -22.58
N GLU A 159 10.31 -14.63 -21.29
CA GLU A 159 10.01 -15.91 -20.62
C GLU A 159 8.54 -16.28 -20.76
N TYR A 160 7.64 -15.31 -20.53
CA TYR A 160 6.21 -15.48 -20.73
C TYR A 160 5.85 -15.89 -22.18
N ARG A 161 6.47 -15.28 -23.20
CA ARG A 161 6.24 -15.66 -24.60
C ARG A 161 6.74 -17.06 -24.91
N GLN A 162 7.95 -17.39 -24.44
CA GLN A 162 8.53 -18.73 -24.61
C GLN A 162 7.68 -19.79 -23.90
N PHE A 163 7.10 -19.46 -22.74
CA PHE A 163 6.13 -20.31 -22.06
C PHE A 163 4.90 -20.58 -22.95
N LEU A 164 4.30 -19.55 -23.56
CA LEU A 164 3.15 -19.72 -24.44
C LEU A 164 3.44 -20.45 -25.75
N GLU A 165 4.68 -20.39 -26.26
CA GLU A 165 5.09 -21.11 -27.47
C GLU A 165 5.03 -22.64 -27.30
N GLN A 166 5.02 -23.14 -26.06
CA GLN A 166 4.84 -24.57 -25.76
C GLN A 166 3.41 -25.05 -26.04
N PHE A 167 2.46 -24.14 -26.27
CA PHE A 167 1.04 -24.44 -26.46
C PHE A 167 0.55 -23.87 -27.81
N PRO A 168 0.87 -24.51 -28.95
CA PRO A 168 0.60 -23.94 -30.27
C PRO A 168 -0.88 -23.93 -30.69
N GLY A 169 -1.74 -24.77 -30.09
CA GLY A 169 -3.16 -24.82 -30.42
C GLY A 169 -3.91 -23.58 -29.92
N GLY A 170 -4.75 -22.95 -30.77
CA GLY A 170 -5.43 -21.68 -30.44
C GLY A 170 -6.16 -21.69 -29.09
N GLN A 171 -6.93 -22.75 -28.80
CA GLN A 171 -7.61 -22.90 -27.51
C GLN A 171 -6.64 -23.22 -26.36
N GLN A 172 -5.64 -24.08 -26.58
CA GLN A 172 -4.63 -24.41 -25.57
C GLN A 172 -3.84 -23.17 -25.15
N ARG A 173 -3.39 -22.39 -26.13
CA ARG A 173 -2.71 -21.11 -25.93
C ARG A 173 -3.57 -20.14 -25.12
N ALA A 174 -4.83 -19.96 -25.51
CA ALA A 174 -5.75 -19.06 -24.82
C ALA A 174 -5.99 -19.48 -23.36
N LEU A 175 -6.12 -20.79 -23.10
CA LEU A 175 -6.24 -21.33 -21.75
C LEU A 175 -4.99 -21.07 -20.90
N MET A 176 -3.80 -21.34 -21.42
CA MET A 176 -2.56 -21.13 -20.68
C MET A 176 -2.24 -19.65 -20.46
N ASP A 177 -2.56 -18.80 -21.43
CA ASP A 177 -2.47 -17.33 -21.31
C ASP A 177 -3.37 -16.84 -20.17
N LEU A 178 -4.65 -17.23 -20.20
CA LEU A 178 -5.60 -16.86 -19.14
C LEU A 178 -5.19 -17.43 -17.78
N ALA A 179 -4.72 -18.68 -17.71
CA ALA A 179 -4.26 -19.29 -16.46
C ALA A 179 -3.04 -18.56 -15.87
N PHE A 180 -2.05 -18.20 -16.70
CA PHE A 180 -0.88 -17.44 -16.29
C PHE A 180 -1.29 -16.10 -15.67
N TRP A 181 -2.15 -15.32 -16.34
CA TRP A 181 -2.57 -14.03 -15.80
C TRP A 181 -3.56 -14.15 -14.65
N THR A 182 -4.35 -15.22 -14.56
CA THR A 182 -5.20 -15.51 -13.40
C THR A 182 -4.36 -15.77 -12.16
N ALA A 183 -3.22 -16.48 -12.29
CA ALA A 183 -2.29 -16.69 -11.18
C ALA A 183 -1.68 -15.36 -10.70
N ASN A 184 -1.21 -14.51 -11.62
CA ASN A 184 -0.70 -13.17 -11.30
C ASN A 184 -1.78 -12.28 -10.67
N LEU A 185 -3.02 -12.35 -11.15
CA LEU A 185 -4.16 -11.64 -10.57
C LEU A 185 -4.45 -12.09 -9.13
N ASN A 186 -4.39 -13.40 -8.87
CA ASN A 186 -4.57 -13.96 -7.54
C ASN A 186 -3.46 -13.52 -6.58
N HIS A 187 -2.20 -13.44 -7.05
CA HIS A 187 -1.10 -12.86 -6.27
C HIS A 187 -1.34 -11.38 -5.98
N LEU A 188 -1.83 -10.62 -6.96
CA LEU A 188 -2.16 -9.20 -6.80
C LEU A 188 -3.27 -8.98 -5.75
N ALA A 189 -4.29 -9.85 -5.73
CA ALA A 189 -5.37 -9.80 -4.76
C ALA A 189 -4.92 -10.01 -3.31
N LYS A 190 -3.79 -10.69 -3.13
CA LYS A 190 -3.20 -10.98 -1.81
C LYS A 190 -2.10 -9.99 -1.43
N THR A 191 -1.92 -8.90 -2.18
CA THR A 191 -0.90 -7.86 -1.92
C THR A 191 -1.54 -6.62 -1.26
N PRO A 192 -1.42 -6.42 0.07
CA PRO A 192 -2.26 -5.46 0.82
C PRO A 192 -2.08 -3.98 0.47
N ARG A 193 -0.91 -3.57 -0.03
CA ARG A 193 -0.57 -2.16 -0.30
C ARG A 193 -0.84 -1.71 -1.74
N GLU A 194 -0.90 -2.66 -2.66
CA GLU A 194 -1.01 -2.40 -4.11
C GLU A 194 -2.29 -3.02 -4.71
N GLY A 195 -2.97 -3.87 -3.92
CA GLY A 195 -4.29 -4.39 -4.21
C GLY A 195 -5.30 -3.24 -4.25
N GLY A 196 -6.04 -3.14 -5.36
CA GLY A 196 -7.21 -2.27 -5.41
C GLY A 196 -8.35 -2.91 -4.64
N ASN A 197 -9.54 -2.91 -5.22
CA ASN A 197 -10.65 -3.66 -4.65
C ASN A 197 -10.34 -5.18 -4.73
N GLN A 198 -9.95 -5.79 -3.61
CA GLN A 198 -9.60 -7.20 -3.54
C GLN A 198 -10.73 -8.11 -4.05
N ASN A 199 -11.98 -7.74 -3.77
CA ASN A 199 -13.16 -8.49 -4.21
C ASN A 199 -13.26 -8.51 -5.74
N GLU A 200 -12.99 -7.38 -6.40
CA GLU A 200 -13.01 -7.28 -7.87
C GLU A 200 -12.05 -8.29 -8.52
N TYR A 201 -10.87 -8.51 -7.93
CA TYR A 201 -9.91 -9.47 -8.48
C TYR A 201 -10.32 -10.91 -8.22
N TYR A 202 -10.97 -11.22 -7.10
CA TYR A 202 -11.54 -12.54 -6.87
C TYR A 202 -12.71 -12.82 -7.81
N ASP A 203 -13.54 -11.82 -8.09
CA ASP A 203 -14.63 -11.94 -9.08
C ASP A 203 -14.05 -12.22 -10.48
N MET A 204 -13.01 -11.49 -10.88
CA MET A 204 -12.29 -11.75 -12.12
C MET A 204 -11.67 -13.16 -12.16
N LYS A 205 -11.04 -13.63 -11.07
CA LYS A 205 -10.55 -15.01 -10.96
C LYS A 205 -11.70 -16.02 -11.14
N ASN A 206 -12.85 -15.77 -10.52
CA ASN A 206 -14.01 -16.65 -10.63
C ASN A 206 -14.56 -16.69 -12.06
N HIS A 207 -14.53 -15.57 -12.80
CA HIS A 207 -14.87 -15.57 -14.23
C HIS A 207 -13.89 -16.40 -15.07
N ALA A 208 -12.59 -16.34 -14.78
CA ALA A 208 -11.62 -17.18 -15.46
C ALA A 208 -11.84 -18.68 -15.17
N LEU A 209 -12.16 -19.03 -13.93
CA LEU A 209 -12.49 -20.40 -13.54
C LEU A 209 -13.73 -20.94 -14.26
N ALA A 210 -14.77 -20.11 -14.40
CA ALA A 210 -15.94 -20.45 -15.20
C ALA A 210 -15.56 -20.70 -16.67
N ALA A 211 -14.75 -19.82 -17.26
CA ALA A 211 -14.27 -19.99 -18.64
C ALA A 211 -13.44 -21.27 -18.82
N PHE A 212 -12.58 -21.63 -17.86
CA PHE A 212 -11.86 -22.91 -17.90
C PHE A 212 -12.81 -24.10 -17.90
N GLN A 213 -13.86 -24.06 -17.08
CA GLN A 213 -14.85 -25.13 -16.99
C GLN A 213 -15.70 -25.25 -18.27
N HIS A 214 -16.02 -24.13 -18.94
CA HIS A 214 -16.78 -24.10 -20.19
C HIS A 214 -15.97 -24.57 -21.41
N ALA A 215 -14.67 -24.30 -21.43
CA ALA A 215 -13.80 -24.66 -22.55
C ALA A 215 -13.75 -26.16 -22.86
N ALA A 216 -14.14 -27.01 -21.90
CA ALA A 216 -14.17 -28.48 -22.01
C ALA A 216 -12.86 -29.08 -22.57
N SER A 217 -11.74 -28.45 -22.24
CA SER A 217 -10.42 -28.82 -22.74
C SER A 217 -9.79 -29.92 -21.89
N PRO A 218 -9.06 -30.87 -22.50
CA PRO A 218 -8.30 -31.88 -21.76
C PRO A 218 -7.17 -31.29 -20.91
N LEU A 219 -6.82 -30.01 -21.08
CA LEU A 219 -5.87 -29.32 -20.21
C LEU A 219 -6.48 -28.86 -18.87
N VAL A 220 -7.82 -28.92 -18.73
CA VAL A 220 -8.51 -28.46 -17.53
C VAL A 220 -8.98 -29.68 -16.73
N HIS A 221 -8.50 -29.78 -15.49
CA HIS A 221 -8.85 -30.86 -14.59
C HIS A 221 -9.34 -30.28 -13.28
N THR A 222 -10.58 -30.57 -12.92
CA THR A 222 -11.17 -30.17 -11.64
C THR A 222 -11.40 -31.41 -10.78
N SER A 223 -11.02 -31.31 -9.52
CA SER A 223 -11.23 -32.32 -8.49
C SER A 223 -11.78 -31.65 -7.22
N PHE A 224 -12.25 -32.44 -6.26
CA PHE A 224 -12.79 -31.91 -5.01
C PHE A 224 -12.02 -32.43 -3.81
N TYR A 225 -11.54 -31.49 -2.99
CA TYR A 225 -10.87 -31.76 -1.73
C TYR A 225 -11.83 -31.52 -0.57
N ARG A 226 -11.97 -32.52 0.29
CA ARG A 226 -12.75 -32.43 1.54
C ARG A 226 -11.90 -32.94 2.70
N PRO A 227 -11.35 -32.06 3.56
CA PRO A 227 -10.55 -32.49 4.69
C PRO A 227 -11.40 -33.21 5.75
N LYS A 228 -10.73 -33.96 6.62
CA LYS A 228 -11.33 -34.40 7.88
C LYS A 228 -11.60 -33.15 8.74
N GLY A 229 -12.86 -32.93 9.12
CA GLY A 229 -13.26 -31.68 9.78
C GLY A 229 -13.47 -30.52 8.79
N ALA A 230 -14.13 -30.79 7.66
CA ALA A 230 -14.41 -29.79 6.64
C ALA A 230 -15.33 -28.65 7.12
N ASP A 231 -16.07 -28.86 8.19
CA ASP A 231 -16.99 -27.86 8.75
C ASP A 231 -16.22 -26.86 9.63
N ARG A 232 -16.58 -25.58 9.53
CA ARG A 232 -16.15 -24.56 10.48
C ARG A 232 -17.22 -24.40 11.55
N THR A 233 -16.81 -24.40 12.81
CA THR A 233 -17.71 -24.09 13.92
C THR A 233 -17.22 -22.83 14.60
N ASP A 234 -18.06 -21.80 14.64
CA ASP A 234 -17.83 -20.59 15.43
C ASP A 234 -18.73 -20.65 16.69
N VAL A 235 -18.18 -20.19 17.82
CA VAL A 235 -18.83 -20.27 19.13
C VAL A 235 -18.72 -18.92 19.82
N ASP A 236 -19.86 -18.28 20.04
CA ASP A 236 -20.00 -17.10 20.88
C ASP A 236 -20.63 -17.53 22.21
N LEU A 237 -19.84 -17.48 23.28
CA LEU A 237 -20.27 -17.82 24.63
C LEU A 237 -21.05 -16.65 25.24
N CYS A 238 -22.08 -16.95 26.02
CA CYS A 238 -22.68 -15.96 26.91
C CYS A 238 -21.71 -15.61 28.05
N GLU A 239 -21.99 -14.53 28.78
CA GLU A 239 -21.15 -14.06 29.89
C GLU A 239 -20.82 -15.17 30.90
N ALA A 240 -21.82 -15.92 31.36
CA ALA A 240 -21.62 -17.02 32.31
C ALA A 240 -20.69 -18.12 31.78
N HIS A 241 -20.93 -18.61 30.55
CA HIS A 241 -20.07 -19.64 29.96
C HIS A 241 -18.69 -19.12 29.56
N TYR A 242 -18.56 -17.81 29.32
CA TYR A 242 -17.26 -17.17 29.11
C TYR A 242 -16.46 -17.09 30.41
N GLU A 243 -17.09 -16.79 31.55
CA GLU A 243 -16.44 -16.83 32.86
C GLU A 243 -15.92 -18.24 33.19
N ASP A 244 -16.73 -19.27 32.97
CA ASP A 244 -16.32 -20.68 33.13
C ASP A 244 -15.12 -21.01 32.23
N TYR A 245 -15.15 -20.55 30.98
CA TYR A 245 -14.04 -20.71 30.04
C TYR A 245 -12.78 -19.97 30.51
N ALA A 246 -12.92 -18.74 30.99
CA ALA A 246 -11.82 -17.92 31.48
C ALA A 246 -11.14 -18.55 32.70
N GLU A 247 -11.91 -19.11 33.63
CA GLU A 247 -11.39 -19.86 34.78
C GLU A 247 -10.60 -21.09 34.32
N GLN A 248 -11.17 -21.93 33.45
CA GLN A 248 -10.48 -23.12 32.94
C GLN A 248 -9.20 -22.78 32.17
N ARG A 249 -9.23 -21.68 31.40
CA ARG A 249 -8.06 -21.17 30.69
C ARG A 249 -6.99 -20.68 31.65
N SER A 250 -7.37 -20.00 32.73
CA SER A 250 -6.46 -19.55 33.79
C SER A 250 -5.74 -20.74 34.45
N VAL A 251 -6.50 -21.77 34.84
CA VAL A 251 -5.97 -23.00 35.45
C VAL A 251 -5.03 -23.76 34.50
N SER A 252 -5.28 -23.67 33.19
CA SER A 252 -4.46 -24.31 32.14
C SER A 252 -3.22 -23.50 31.75
N GLY A 253 -2.80 -22.50 32.53
CA GLY A 253 -1.63 -21.67 32.22
C GLY A 253 -1.84 -20.76 31.01
N GLY A 254 -3.08 -20.39 30.70
CA GLY A 254 -3.43 -19.46 29.64
C GLY A 254 -3.62 -20.09 28.25
N TYR A 255 -3.27 -21.36 28.06
CA TYR A 255 -3.42 -22.08 26.79
C TYR A 255 -4.58 -23.09 26.85
N TYR A 256 -5.79 -22.59 26.68
CA TYR A 256 -6.99 -23.40 26.50
C TYR A 256 -7.85 -22.79 25.39
N PRO A 257 -7.90 -23.38 24.19
CA PRO A 257 -8.70 -22.84 23.09
C PRO A 257 -10.20 -22.90 23.37
N VAL A 258 -10.95 -21.86 22.96
CA VAL A 258 -12.41 -21.82 23.11
C VAL A 258 -13.11 -23.04 22.50
N MET A 259 -12.60 -23.56 21.39
CA MET A 259 -13.15 -24.77 20.77
C MET A 259 -12.97 -26.02 21.63
N ALA A 260 -11.86 -26.14 22.37
CA ALA A 260 -11.66 -27.25 23.29
C ALA A 260 -12.66 -27.18 24.47
N PHE A 261 -12.92 -25.98 24.98
CA PHE A 261 -13.96 -25.74 25.97
C PHE A 261 -15.35 -26.10 25.43
N TYR A 262 -15.67 -25.66 24.21
CA TYR A 262 -16.93 -25.98 23.56
C TYR A 262 -17.14 -27.49 23.41
N PHE A 263 -16.17 -28.25 22.89
CA PHE A 263 -16.34 -29.69 22.73
C PHE A 263 -16.50 -30.44 24.06
N ARG A 264 -15.85 -29.97 25.13
CA ARG A 264 -16.02 -30.54 26.47
C ARG A 264 -17.42 -30.25 27.05
N ASN A 265 -17.96 -29.07 26.79
CA ASN A 265 -19.23 -28.59 27.37
C ASN A 265 -20.37 -28.51 26.33
N GLN A 266 -20.25 -29.25 25.23
CA GLN A 266 -21.09 -29.07 24.04
C GLN A 266 -22.58 -29.17 24.34
N LYS A 267 -23.00 -30.17 25.12
CA LYS A 267 -24.42 -30.41 25.46
C LYS A 267 -25.02 -29.25 26.24
N GLU A 268 -24.24 -28.60 27.09
CA GLU A 268 -24.70 -27.48 27.91
C GLU A 268 -24.78 -26.20 27.09
N ILE A 269 -23.71 -25.89 26.35
CA ILE A 269 -23.64 -24.70 25.50
C ILE A 269 -24.72 -24.73 24.42
N GLN A 270 -24.98 -25.89 23.79
CA GLN A 270 -26.03 -26.03 22.78
C GLN A 270 -27.46 -25.92 23.35
N ARG A 271 -27.65 -26.13 24.67
CA ARG A 271 -28.94 -25.93 25.34
C ARG A 271 -29.11 -24.50 25.87
N CYS A 272 -28.02 -23.73 25.94
CA CYS A 272 -28.05 -22.37 26.44
C CYS A 272 -28.61 -21.42 25.37
N PRO A 273 -29.76 -20.75 25.60
CA PRO A 273 -30.36 -19.85 24.60
C PRO A 273 -29.58 -18.55 24.41
N LYS A 274 -28.59 -18.26 25.28
CA LYS A 274 -27.75 -17.06 25.21
C LYS A 274 -26.42 -17.31 24.50
N CYS A 275 -26.04 -18.56 24.28
CA CYS A 275 -24.85 -18.90 23.50
C CYS A 275 -25.23 -19.04 22.03
N HIS A 276 -24.35 -18.61 21.14
CA HIS A 276 -24.53 -18.77 19.70
C HIS A 276 -23.47 -19.72 19.16
N VAL A 277 -23.92 -20.78 18.49
CA VAL A 277 -23.03 -21.74 17.83
C VAL A 277 -23.47 -21.85 16.38
N THR A 278 -22.58 -21.50 15.46
CA THR A 278 -22.82 -21.63 14.03
C THR A 278 -21.87 -22.66 13.47
N THR A 279 -22.41 -23.57 12.64
CA THR A 279 -21.61 -24.54 11.90
C THR A 279 -21.82 -24.31 10.42
N GLU A 280 -20.77 -23.84 9.74
CA GLU A 280 -20.74 -23.74 8.30
C GLU A 280 -20.21 -25.06 7.72
N LYS A 281 -21.08 -25.77 7.02
CA LYS A 281 -20.74 -27.07 6.41
C LYS A 281 -19.77 -26.88 5.25
N ASP A 282 -18.79 -27.77 5.17
CA ASP A 282 -17.84 -27.81 4.06
C ASP A 282 -17.05 -26.50 3.83
N TYR A 283 -16.90 -25.68 4.88
CA TYR A 283 -16.14 -24.43 4.85
C TYR A 283 -14.70 -24.61 4.34
N TYR A 284 -14.03 -25.68 4.78
CA TYR A 284 -12.67 -26.01 4.37
C TYR A 284 -12.59 -26.92 3.13
N SER A 285 -13.73 -27.22 2.51
CA SER A 285 -13.78 -27.97 1.26
C SER A 285 -13.49 -27.06 0.07
N LEU A 286 -12.82 -27.61 -0.95
CA LEU A 286 -12.31 -26.83 -2.08
C LEU A 286 -12.50 -27.58 -3.38
N TYR A 287 -12.88 -26.85 -4.43
CA TYR A 287 -12.59 -27.27 -5.80
C TYR A 287 -11.12 -26.98 -6.10
N TYR A 288 -10.44 -27.98 -6.63
CA TYR A 288 -9.06 -27.91 -7.08
C TYR A 288 -9.03 -28.01 -8.60
N THR A 289 -8.80 -26.88 -9.26
CA THR A 289 -8.74 -26.77 -10.72
C THR A 289 -7.28 -26.62 -11.15
N VAL A 290 -6.83 -27.52 -12.01
CA VAL A 290 -5.54 -27.49 -12.68
C VAL A 290 -5.75 -27.15 -14.15
N VAL A 291 -4.95 -26.22 -14.67
CA VAL A 291 -4.90 -25.87 -16.10
C VAL A 291 -3.49 -26.05 -16.61
N GLY A 292 -3.27 -27.04 -17.48
CA GLY A 292 -1.98 -27.29 -18.13
C GLY A 292 -1.63 -28.76 -18.28
N THR A 293 -0.33 -29.04 -18.39
CA THR A 293 0.24 -30.39 -18.52
C THR A 293 0.99 -30.79 -17.24
N ALA A 294 1.59 -31.98 -17.23
CA ALA A 294 2.42 -32.42 -16.12
C ALA A 294 3.64 -31.51 -15.92
N GLU A 295 4.21 -30.99 -17.01
CA GLU A 295 5.43 -30.17 -17.03
C GLU A 295 5.15 -28.70 -16.69
N ALA A 296 3.99 -28.19 -17.09
CA ALA A 296 3.63 -26.80 -16.90
C ALA A 296 2.13 -26.64 -16.65
N HIS A 297 1.78 -26.30 -15.41
CA HIS A 297 0.39 -26.10 -15.00
C HIS A 297 0.24 -24.98 -13.98
N PHE A 298 -0.98 -24.46 -13.91
CA PHE A 298 -1.44 -23.58 -12.85
C PHE A 298 -2.52 -24.28 -12.05
N SER A 299 -2.52 -24.05 -10.75
CA SER A 299 -3.52 -24.61 -9.85
C SER A 299 -4.29 -23.51 -9.14
N PHE A 300 -5.60 -23.73 -9.00
CA PHE A 300 -6.52 -22.80 -8.39
C PHE A 300 -7.39 -23.52 -7.38
N HIS A 301 -7.46 -22.94 -6.19
CA HIS A 301 -8.34 -23.40 -5.12
C HIS A 301 -9.53 -22.46 -5.01
N THR A 302 -10.72 -23.04 -4.93
CA THR A 302 -11.98 -22.31 -4.81
C THR A 302 -12.81 -22.92 -3.69
N PRO A 303 -13.12 -22.17 -2.61
CA PRO A 303 -14.04 -22.61 -1.56
C PRO A 303 -15.30 -23.23 -2.13
N ALA A 304 -15.79 -24.32 -1.54
CA ALA A 304 -16.97 -25.02 -2.02
C ALA A 304 -18.17 -24.08 -2.19
N SER A 305 -18.37 -23.17 -1.22
CA SER A 305 -19.42 -22.14 -1.23
C SER A 305 -19.33 -21.15 -2.40
N ILE A 306 -18.13 -20.92 -2.94
CA ILE A 306 -17.90 -20.04 -4.11
C ILE A 306 -17.90 -20.85 -5.42
N GLY A 307 -17.39 -22.08 -5.36
CA GLY A 307 -17.19 -22.92 -6.54
C GLY A 307 -18.43 -23.67 -6.99
N GLU A 308 -19.39 -23.95 -6.10
CA GLU A 308 -20.61 -24.71 -6.46
C GLU A 308 -21.43 -24.04 -7.58
N PRO A 309 -21.63 -22.71 -7.62
CA PRO A 309 -22.24 -22.05 -8.77
C PRO A 309 -21.48 -22.19 -10.10
N ILE A 310 -20.15 -22.40 -10.05
CA ILE A 310 -19.27 -22.46 -11.23
C ILE A 310 -19.15 -23.91 -11.74
N PHE A 311 -18.90 -24.84 -10.82
CA PHE A 311 -18.55 -26.24 -11.10
C PHE A 311 -19.76 -27.18 -10.92
N GLY A 312 -20.80 -26.75 -10.23
CA GLY A 312 -21.93 -27.60 -9.82
C GLY A 312 -21.54 -28.59 -8.72
N SER A 313 -22.38 -29.59 -8.47
CA SER A 313 -22.25 -30.48 -7.30
C SER A 313 -20.85 -31.13 -7.18
N PRO A 314 -20.23 -31.12 -5.98
CA PRO A 314 -18.95 -31.78 -5.71
C PRO A 314 -18.90 -33.26 -6.11
N LYS A 315 -20.05 -33.96 -6.07
CA LYS A 315 -20.19 -35.38 -6.43
C LYS A 315 -19.82 -35.70 -7.89
N ARG A 316 -19.72 -34.68 -8.75
CA ARG A 316 -19.32 -34.81 -10.16
C ARG A 316 -17.81 -34.97 -10.34
N TYR A 317 -17.04 -34.68 -9.30
CA TYR A 317 -15.59 -34.58 -9.36
C TYR A 317 -14.93 -35.69 -8.54
N ALA A 318 -13.74 -36.10 -8.98
CA ALA A 318 -12.94 -37.05 -8.21
C ALA A 318 -12.57 -36.44 -6.85
N MET A 319 -12.78 -37.21 -5.78
CA MET A 319 -12.31 -36.85 -4.46
C MET A 319 -10.80 -37.01 -4.40
N VAL A 320 -10.11 -35.94 -4.03
CA VAL A 320 -8.66 -35.93 -3.87
C VAL A 320 -8.29 -35.62 -2.43
N TYR A 321 -7.14 -36.14 -2.01
CA TYR A 321 -6.51 -35.74 -0.76
C TYR A 321 -5.33 -34.83 -1.09
N HIS A 322 -5.25 -33.70 -0.40
CA HIS A 322 -4.16 -32.74 -0.54
C HIS A 322 -3.52 -32.51 0.81
N GLU A 323 -2.19 -32.63 0.86
CA GLU A 323 -1.40 -32.15 1.99
C GLU A 323 -0.79 -30.80 1.62
N GLU A 324 -0.85 -29.86 2.56
CA GLU A 324 -0.18 -28.58 2.41
C GLU A 324 1.32 -28.78 2.58
N ASN A 325 2.05 -28.78 1.46
CA ASN A 325 3.49 -28.95 1.48
C ASN A 325 4.16 -27.62 1.74
N GLU A 326 4.91 -27.50 2.84
CA GLU A 326 5.87 -26.41 3.03
C GLU A 326 6.94 -26.44 1.93
N GLY A 327 6.71 -25.69 0.85
CA GLY A 327 7.62 -25.60 -0.29
C GLY A 327 7.21 -26.39 -1.53
N GLY A 328 6.03 -27.05 -1.52
CA GLY A 328 5.46 -27.72 -2.70
C GLY A 328 4.48 -26.84 -3.50
N SER A 329 3.93 -27.42 -4.58
CA SER A 329 2.92 -26.79 -5.46
C SER A 329 1.58 -26.48 -4.79
N PHE A 330 1.36 -26.99 -3.56
CA PHE A 330 0.19 -26.72 -2.73
C PHE A 330 0.57 -25.73 -1.61
N ARG A 331 0.55 -24.43 -1.93
CA ARG A 331 0.43 -23.35 -0.94
C ARG A 331 -0.81 -22.54 -1.26
N PHE A 332 -1.66 -22.25 -0.28
CA PHE A 332 -2.75 -21.28 -0.47
C PHE A 332 -2.12 -19.96 -0.89
N GLY A 333 -2.27 -19.62 -2.19
CA GLY A 333 -1.35 -18.73 -2.93
C GLY A 333 -0.78 -17.52 -2.17
N ARG A 334 0.44 -17.11 -2.51
CA ARG A 334 1.11 -15.98 -1.85
C ARG A 334 0.69 -14.64 -2.44
N GLY A 335 0.88 -13.56 -1.67
CA GLY A 335 0.97 -12.22 -2.23
C GLY A 335 2.24 -12.06 -3.08
N MET A 336 2.29 -10.98 -3.85
CA MET A 336 3.48 -10.64 -4.62
C MET A 336 4.65 -10.29 -3.70
N GLU A 337 5.84 -10.73 -4.07
CA GLU A 337 7.07 -10.36 -3.38
C GLU A 337 7.46 -8.91 -3.67
N VAL A 338 8.27 -8.33 -2.79
CA VAL A 338 8.77 -6.96 -2.94
C VAL A 338 9.59 -6.88 -4.24
N GLY A 339 9.10 -6.10 -5.20
CA GLY A 339 9.76 -5.91 -6.50
C GLY A 339 9.21 -6.75 -7.64
N GLU A 340 8.35 -7.74 -7.37
CA GLU A 340 7.71 -8.58 -8.39
C GLU A 340 6.77 -7.77 -9.29
N LEU A 341 5.90 -6.93 -8.69
CA LEU A 341 4.94 -6.12 -9.47
C LEU A 341 5.62 -5.17 -10.48
N PRO A 342 6.71 -4.43 -10.12
CA PRO A 342 7.50 -3.67 -11.09
C PRO A 342 8.09 -4.49 -12.23
N VAL A 343 8.55 -5.73 -11.97
CA VAL A 343 9.08 -6.63 -13.01
C VAL A 343 7.97 -7.04 -13.98
N ILE A 344 6.77 -7.33 -13.48
CA ILE A 344 5.60 -7.63 -14.35
C ILE A 344 5.15 -6.41 -15.15
N GLY A 345 5.50 -5.19 -14.72
CA GLY A 345 5.13 -3.93 -15.37
C GLY A 345 3.94 -3.22 -14.71
N GLY A 346 3.51 -3.69 -13.53
CA GLY A 346 2.48 -3.05 -12.73
C GLY A 346 1.08 -3.64 -12.88
N LYS A 347 0.18 -3.23 -11.98
CA LYS A 347 -1.23 -3.67 -11.93
C LYS A 347 -1.94 -3.51 -13.28
N LYS A 348 -1.70 -2.39 -13.97
CA LYS A 348 -2.36 -2.10 -15.25
C LYS A 348 -2.02 -3.13 -16.33
N VAL A 349 -0.78 -3.63 -16.34
CA VAL A 349 -0.34 -4.66 -17.28
C VAL A 349 -1.06 -5.96 -17.00
N ILE A 350 -1.06 -6.43 -15.75
CA ILE A 350 -1.77 -7.65 -15.34
C ILE A 350 -3.24 -7.62 -15.75
N LEU A 351 -3.94 -6.53 -15.45
CA LEU A 351 -5.36 -6.39 -15.78
C LEU A 351 -5.61 -6.34 -17.29
N ALA A 352 -4.74 -5.69 -18.06
CA ALA A 352 -4.86 -5.62 -19.51
C ALA A 352 -4.68 -7.00 -20.16
N TYR A 353 -3.62 -7.72 -19.77
CA TYR A 353 -3.34 -9.05 -20.29
C TYR A 353 -4.40 -10.07 -19.85
N PHE A 354 -4.82 -10.05 -18.58
CA PHE A 354 -5.90 -10.91 -18.10
C PHE A 354 -7.18 -10.73 -18.92
N ARG A 355 -7.61 -9.49 -19.15
CA ARG A 355 -8.83 -9.20 -19.91
C ARG A 355 -8.70 -9.63 -21.37
N GLY A 356 -7.54 -9.39 -21.98
CA GLY A 356 -7.24 -9.84 -23.34
C GLY A 356 -7.29 -11.35 -23.47
N ALA A 357 -6.68 -12.08 -22.53
CA ALA A 357 -6.67 -13.53 -22.49
C ALA A 357 -8.08 -14.11 -22.29
N LEU A 358 -8.87 -13.53 -21.39
CA LEU A 358 -10.26 -13.94 -21.15
C LEU A 358 -11.13 -13.73 -22.40
N GLN A 359 -10.99 -12.57 -23.05
CA GLN A 359 -11.71 -12.28 -24.29
C GLN A 359 -11.29 -13.23 -25.42
N MET A 360 -10.00 -13.53 -25.54
CA MET A 360 -9.50 -14.46 -26.54
C MET A 360 -10.10 -15.86 -26.37
N LEU A 361 -10.17 -16.37 -25.14
CA LEU A 361 -10.78 -17.67 -24.87
C LEU A 361 -12.28 -17.67 -25.20
N ASN A 362 -13.02 -16.65 -24.75
CA ASN A 362 -14.47 -16.55 -25.00
C ASN A 362 -14.79 -16.47 -26.50
N ASN A 363 -13.99 -15.76 -27.29
CA ASN A 363 -14.22 -15.67 -28.74
C ASN A 363 -14.07 -17.03 -29.43
N LEU A 364 -13.15 -17.88 -28.97
CA LEU A 364 -12.95 -19.22 -29.54
C LEU A 364 -14.10 -20.19 -29.22
N GLU A 365 -14.91 -19.89 -28.19
CA GLU A 365 -16.10 -20.68 -27.86
C GLU A 365 -17.30 -20.28 -28.73
N CYS A 366 -17.41 -19.02 -29.16
CA CYS A 366 -18.47 -18.57 -30.06
C CYS A 366 -18.36 -19.13 -31.48
N ASP A 367 -17.17 -19.54 -31.90
CA ASP A 367 -16.90 -20.08 -33.24
C ASP A 367 -17.13 -21.61 -33.33
N ARG A 368 -17.57 -22.26 -32.25
CA ARG A 368 -17.92 -23.69 -32.17
C ARG A 368 -19.42 -23.90 -32.18
#